data_AF-A0A565BCM3-F1
#
_entry.id   AF-A0A565BCM3-F1
#
_cell.length_a   1.000
_cell.length_b   1.000
_cell.length_c   1.000
_cell.angle_alpha   90.00
_cell.angle_beta   90.00
_cell.angle_gamma   90.00
#
_symmetry.space_group_name_H-M   'P 1'
#
loop_
_entity.id
_entity.type
_entity.pdbx_description
1 polymer ?
#
loop_
_entity_poly.entity_id
_entity_poly.type
_entity_poly.pdbx_seq_one_letter_code
_entity_poly.pdbx_strand_id
1 'polypeptide(L)' 'MAVSFHVCSDSFPSRLHPQAGHVVEKLACLRSSEEASTSSSSSICQILDNIQELHESLEKLIRLPVT' A
#
# COMPACT_ATOMS: atom_id res chain seq x y z
N MET A 1 -29.41 -38.14 -12.58
CA MET A 1 -29.74 -36.82 -12.01
C MET A 1 -28.42 -36.11 -11.78
N ALA A 2 -28.08 -35.14 -12.62
CA ALA A 2 -26.76 -34.52 -12.65
C ALA A 2 -26.54 -33.68 -11.38
N VAL A 3 -25.40 -33.89 -10.72
CA VAL A 3 -24.95 -33.07 -9.61
C VAL A 3 -24.47 -31.73 -10.15
N SER A 4 -25.23 -30.67 -9.90
CA SER A 4 -24.82 -29.31 -10.20
C SER A 4 -23.72 -28.90 -9.23
N PHE A 5 -22.46 -29.06 -9.64
CA PHE A 5 -21.33 -28.46 -8.95
C PHE A 5 -21.37 -26.94 -9.19
N HIS A 6 -22.06 -26.20 -8.32
CA HIS A 6 -21.82 -24.78 -8.19
C HIS A 6 -20.52 -24.59 -7.40
N VAL A 7 -19.38 -24.65 -8.09
CA VAL A 7 -18.20 -23.92 -7.63
C VAL A 7 -18.58 -22.45 -7.74
N CYS A 8 -19.05 -21.88 -6.63
CA CYS A 8 -18.97 -20.44 -6.46
C CYS A 8 -17.50 -20.09 -6.62
N SER A 9 -17.17 -19.35 -7.68
CA SER A 9 -15.86 -18.75 -7.80
C SER A 9 -15.70 -17.77 -6.63
N ASP A 10 -15.16 -18.25 -5.51
CA ASP A 10 -14.60 -17.40 -4.47
C ASP A 10 -13.36 -16.73 -5.04
N SER A 11 -13.58 -15.76 -5.93
CA SER A 11 -12.60 -14.76 -6.29
C SER A 11 -12.54 -13.75 -5.15
N PHE A 12 -12.15 -14.22 -3.96
CA PHE A 12 -11.49 -13.32 -3.03
C PHE A 12 -10.32 -12.72 -3.82
N PRO A 13 -10.05 -11.41 -3.74
CA PRO A 13 -8.88 -10.86 -4.41
C PRO A 13 -7.66 -11.61 -3.87
N SER A 14 -7.17 -12.58 -4.65
CA SER A 14 -6.13 -13.53 -4.28
C SER A 14 -4.79 -12.83 -4.05
N ARG A 15 -4.73 -11.57 -4.46
CA ARG A 15 -3.69 -10.60 -4.14
C ARG A 15 -4.34 -9.29 -3.75
N LEU A 16 -3.82 -8.69 -2.68
CA LEU A 16 -3.96 -7.25 -2.44
C LEU A 16 -3.62 -6.51 -3.74
N HIS A 17 -4.43 -5.50 -4.07
CA HIS A 17 -4.20 -4.68 -5.24
C HIS A 17 -2.72 -4.24 -5.26
N PRO A 18 -2.01 -4.29 -6.41
CA PRO A 18 -0.56 -3.99 -6.48
C PRO A 18 -0.18 -2.67 -5.80
N GLN A 19 -1.10 -1.71 -5.86
CA GLN A 19 -0.94 -0.41 -5.24
C GLN A 19 -1.08 -0.40 -3.71
N ALA A 20 -1.87 -1.30 -3.13
CA ALA A 20 -1.88 -1.51 -1.67
C ALA A 20 -0.54 -2.08 -1.19
N GLY A 21 0.09 -2.97 -1.97
CA GLY A 21 1.45 -3.45 -1.69
C GLY A 21 2.48 -2.32 -1.70
N HIS A 22 2.38 -1.41 -2.67
CA HIS A 22 3.26 -0.24 -2.75
C HIS A 22 3.12 0.68 -1.53
N VAL A 23 1.89 0.94 -1.06
CA VAL A 23 1.64 1.72 0.17
C VAL A 23 2.28 1.08 1.39
N VAL A 24 2.19 -0.24 1.54
CA VAL A 24 2.79 -0.99 2.65
C VAL A 24 4.32 -0.89 2.63
N GLU A 25 4.94 -0.99 1.46
CA GLU A 25 6.40 -0.85 1.31
C GLU A 25 6.89 0.56 1.69
N LYS A 26 6.16 1.60 1.26
CA LYS A 26 6.47 3.00 1.62
C LYS A 26 6.35 3.24 3.12
N LEU A 27 5.33 2.65 3.77
CA LEU A 27 5.17 2.70 5.24
C LEU A 27 6.32 1.99 5.97
N ALA A 28 6.79 0.85 5.46
CA ALA A 28 7.92 0.14 6.04
C ALA A 28 9.22 0.97 5.91
N CYS A 29 9.43 1.60 4.76
CA CYS A 29 10.59 2.48 4.53
C CYS A 29 10.58 3.71 5.47
N LEU A 30 9.42 4.36 5.63
CA LEU A 30 9.24 5.45 6.58
C LEU A 30 9.65 5.07 8.01
N ARG A 31 9.20 3.89 8.46
CA ARG A 31 9.53 3.37 9.80
C ARG A 31 11.03 3.16 9.97
N SER A 32 11.70 2.55 8.98
CA SER A 32 13.15 2.36 9.01
C SER A 32 13.93 3.68 8.96
N SER A 33 13.43 4.68 8.23
CA SER A 33 14.06 6.01 8.16
C SER A 33 13.94 6.75 9.49
N GLU A 34 12.81 6.60 10.21
CA GLU A 34 12.62 7.19 11.54
C GLU A 34 13.61 6.61 12.56
N GLU A 35 13.84 5.29 12.55
CA GLU A 35 14.80 4.63 13.44
C GLU A 35 16.27 5.04 13.18
N ALA A 36 16.60 5.42 11.94
CA ALA A 36 17.93 5.94 11.58
C ALA A 36 18.12 7.45 11.86
N SER A 37 17.04 8.18 12.17
CA SER A 37 17.00 9.64 12.23
C SER A 37 17.21 10.19 13.63
N THR A 38 18.24 9.74 14.34
CA THR A 38 18.62 10.28 15.66
C THR A 38 19.50 11.53 15.57
N SER A 39 19.88 11.98 14.37
CA SER A 39 20.64 13.22 14.19
C SER A 39 20.46 13.78 12.78
N SER A 40 20.30 15.10 12.70
CA SER A 40 20.32 15.94 11.48
C SER A 40 18.95 16.31 10.92
N SER A 41 18.73 17.62 10.79
CA SER A 41 17.62 18.28 10.09
C SER A 41 17.38 17.79 8.65
N SER A 42 18.36 17.15 8.02
CA SER A 42 18.22 16.47 6.72
C SER A 42 17.22 15.31 6.76
N SER A 43 17.01 14.67 7.92
CA SER A 43 16.04 13.58 8.04
C SER A 43 14.60 14.07 7.95
N ILE A 44 14.33 15.30 8.42
CA ILE A 44 12.98 15.87 8.45
C ILE A 44 12.49 16.12 7.02
N CYS A 45 13.32 16.69 6.15
CA CYS A 45 12.98 16.87 4.74
C CYS A 45 12.67 15.51 4.09
N GLN A 46 13.52 14.51 4.34
CA GLN A 46 13.32 13.16 3.80
C GLN A 46 12.05 12.49 4.31
N ILE A 47 11.68 12.68 5.58
CA ILE A 47 10.41 12.20 6.14
C ILE A 47 9.23 12.90 5.45
N LEU A 48 9.29 14.22 5.26
CA LEU A 48 8.23 14.99 4.60
C LEU A 48 8.04 14.57 3.14
N ASP A 49 9.13 14.37 2.39
CA ASP A 49 9.10 13.85 1.02
C ASP A 49 8.44 12.46 0.96
N ASN A 50 8.84 11.55 1.86
CA ASN A 50 8.26 10.21 1.92
C ASN A 50 6.76 10.23 2.30
N ILE A 51 6.34 11.14 3.19
CA ILE A 51 4.91 11.34 3.54
C ILE A 51 4.13 11.85 2.32
N GLN A 52 4.69 12.80 1.57
CA GLN A 52 4.05 13.33 0.37
C GLN A 52 3.85 12.23 -0.69
N GLU A 53 4.85 11.39 -0.90
CA GLU A 53 4.77 10.28 -1.85
C GLU A 53 3.76 9.19 -1.41
N LEU A 54 3.67 8.93 -0.10
CA LEU A 54 2.64 8.06 0.47
C LEU A 54 1.23 8.64 0.22
N HIS A 55 1.05 9.94 0.44
CA HIS A 55 -0.22 10.63 0.21
C HIS A 55 -0.66 10.51 -1.26
N GLU A 56 0.22 10.78 -2.21
CA GLU A 56 -0.05 10.60 -3.65
C GLU A 56 -0.41 9.16 -4.00
N SER A 57 0.27 8.18 -3.38
CA SER A 57 0.02 6.76 -3.62
C SER A 57 -1.35 6.31 -3.11
N LEU A 58 -1.74 6.81 -1.93
CA LEU A 58 -3.07 6.61 -1.33
C LEU A 58 -4.16 7.31 -2.12
N GLU A 59 -3.94 8.55 -2.56
CA GLU A 59 -4.89 9.28 -3.39
C GLU A 59 -5.16 8.53 -4.69
N LYS A 60 -4.11 8.05 -5.35
CA LYS A 60 -4.26 7.21 -6.54
C LYS A 60 -4.99 5.90 -6.21
N LEU A 61 -4.76 5.29 -5.05
CA LEU A 61 -5.45 4.05 -4.64
C LEU A 61 -6.94 4.29 -4.40
N ILE A 62 -7.29 5.41 -3.76
CA ILE A 62 -8.68 5.80 -3.46
C ILE A 62 -9.42 6.23 -4.74
N ARG A 63 -8.71 6.84 -5.70
CA ARG A 63 -9.28 7.24 -7.00
C ARG A 63 -9.41 6.10 -8.00
N LEU A 64 -8.92 4.88 -7.69
CA LEU A 64 -9.18 3.73 -8.53
C LEU A 64 -10.68 3.37 -8.50
N PRO A 65 -11.27 2.96 -9.64
CA PRO A 65 -12.61 2.41 -9.64
C PRO A 65 -12.62 1.18 -8.73
N VAL A 66 -13.42 1.23 -7.67
CA VAL A 66 -13.78 0.03 -6.89
C VAL A 66 -14.49 -0.90 -7.87
N THR A 67 -13.80 -1.96 -8.27
CA THR A 67 -14.32 -3.00 -9.18
C THR A 67 -14.87 -4.14 -8.34
#